data_AF-A0A7K1E332-F1
#
_entry.id   AF-A0A7K1E332-F1
#
_cell.length_a   1.000
_cell.length_b   1.000
_cell.length_c   1.000
_cell.angle_alpha   90.00
_cell.angle_beta   90.00
_cell.angle_gamma   90.00
#
_symmetry.space_group_name_H-M   'P 1'
#
loop_
_entity.id
_entity.type
_entity.pdbx_description
1 polymer ?
#
loop_
_entity_poly.entity_id
_entity_poly.type
_entity_poly.pdbx_seq_one_letter_code
_entity_poly.pdbx_strand_id
1 'polypeptide(L)'
;MIIDSAVAIAQRRVGRRGEQYFAGRTGAVIERSIIAFKSSNWIVVLTGFVEPVLFLFAFGYGIGELIGTVAPGQGPEVTYAMYIAPGLLATSAMNGAIYDSTWNVFFKIKHGRLYQSMLATSLGTLDVALGEIIWALFRGLIYSIGFMAIVTPLGLVTSWWAIAAIPAAVIIAFAFSAVGMAITSYMKTYQQMDLINVVLLPMFLFSGSFYPITVFPEWIQAVIQALPLWHAIELVRGLMLGNITAGLLTHVLYFMVMILIGTALTTKRLTALFMK
;
A
#
# COMPACT_ATOMS: atom_id res chain seq x y z
N MET A 1 12.30 -36.42 6.19
CA MET A 1 11.08 -36.07 5.41
C MET A 1 10.99 -34.59 5.01
N ILE A 2 10.99 -33.61 5.94
CA ILE A 2 10.98 -32.16 5.57
C ILE A 2 12.35 -31.69 5.03
N ILE A 3 13.45 -32.27 5.51
CA ILE A 3 14.80 -31.93 5.06
C ILE A 3 15.04 -32.47 3.63
N ASP A 4 14.58 -33.68 3.34
CA ASP A 4 14.72 -34.32 2.02
C ASP A 4 13.92 -33.58 0.93
N SER A 5 12.74 -33.03 1.27
CA SER A 5 11.95 -32.24 0.32
C SER A 5 12.59 -30.88 0.03
N ALA A 6 13.14 -30.21 1.05
CA ALA A 6 13.85 -28.94 0.89
C ALA A 6 15.13 -29.09 0.04
N VAL A 7 15.87 -30.19 0.23
CA VAL A 7 17.07 -30.52 -0.56
C VAL A 7 16.69 -30.94 -1.99
N ALA A 8 15.62 -31.72 -2.16
CA ALA A 8 15.15 -32.12 -3.48
C ALA A 8 14.61 -30.94 -4.33
N ILE A 9 13.98 -29.94 -3.70
CA ILE A 9 13.54 -28.70 -4.37
C ILE A 9 14.74 -27.86 -4.80
N ALA A 10 15.78 -27.77 -3.96
CA ALA A 10 17.01 -27.07 -4.29
C ALA A 10 17.77 -27.77 -5.44
N GLN A 11 17.95 -29.09 -5.36
CA GLN A 11 18.66 -29.87 -6.39
C GLN A 11 17.94 -29.90 -7.75
N ARG A 12 16.60 -29.85 -7.79
CA ARG A 12 15.83 -29.80 -9.04
C ARG A 12 15.97 -28.49 -9.82
N ARG A 13 16.56 -27.45 -9.24
CA ARG A 13 16.59 -26.10 -9.83
C ARG A 13 18.00 -25.59 -10.16
N VAL A 14 19.03 -26.30 -9.73
CA VAL A 14 20.44 -26.06 -10.07
C VAL A 14 20.58 -25.95 -11.60
N GLY A 15 20.85 -24.74 -12.08
CA GLY A 15 21.10 -24.46 -13.50
C GLY A 15 19.97 -23.73 -14.26
N ARG A 16 18.88 -23.32 -13.60
CA ARG A 16 17.83 -22.48 -14.24
C ARG A 16 18.19 -20.99 -14.20
N ARG A 17 18.00 -20.27 -15.32
CA ARG A 17 18.09 -18.81 -15.36
C ARG A 17 17.13 -18.19 -14.32
N GLY A 18 17.67 -17.47 -13.34
CA GLY A 18 16.88 -16.81 -12.28
C GLY A 18 17.02 -17.43 -10.87
N GLU A 19 17.75 -18.54 -10.73
CA GLU A 19 17.94 -19.25 -9.44
C GLU A 19 18.54 -18.38 -8.33
N GLN A 20 19.42 -17.43 -8.68
CA GLN A 20 20.01 -16.47 -7.75
C GLN A 20 19.01 -15.40 -7.24
N TYR A 21 17.91 -15.19 -7.96
CA TYR A 21 16.92 -14.16 -7.66
C TYR A 21 15.76 -14.71 -6.85
N PHE A 22 15.28 -15.93 -7.16
CA PHE A 22 14.10 -16.52 -6.54
C PHE A 22 14.33 -17.99 -6.17
N ALA A 23 14.47 -18.26 -4.87
CA ALA A 23 14.62 -19.60 -4.29
C ALA A 23 13.27 -20.23 -3.90
N GLY A 24 12.14 -19.49 -4.00
CA GLY A 24 10.81 -19.99 -3.68
C GLY A 24 10.57 -20.16 -2.17
N ARG A 25 11.35 -19.46 -1.35
CA ARG A 25 11.30 -19.49 0.12
C ARG A 25 10.65 -18.23 0.70
N THR A 26 9.89 -17.51 -0.10
CA THR A 26 9.08 -16.35 0.32
C THR A 26 8.24 -16.68 1.58
N GLY A 27 7.71 -17.90 1.68
CA GLY A 27 6.93 -18.36 2.85
C GLY A 27 7.68 -18.30 4.18
N ALA A 28 8.99 -18.57 4.20
CA ALA A 28 9.80 -18.49 5.42
C ALA A 28 9.99 -17.04 5.91
N VAL A 29 10.05 -16.09 4.98
CA VAL A 29 10.12 -14.65 5.30
C VAL A 29 8.77 -14.19 5.88
N ILE A 30 7.66 -14.67 5.31
CA ILE A 30 6.30 -14.39 5.81
C ILE A 30 6.11 -14.96 7.21
N GLU A 31 6.50 -16.22 7.45
CA GLU A 31 6.39 -16.86 8.77
C GLU A 31 7.15 -16.07 9.85
N ARG A 32 8.37 -15.61 9.52
CA ARG A 32 9.13 -14.72 10.40
C ARG A 32 8.38 -13.43 10.71
N SER A 33 7.79 -12.79 9.70
CA SER A 33 7.01 -11.56 9.89
C SER A 33 5.78 -11.80 10.77
N ILE A 34 5.10 -12.94 10.62
CA ILE A 34 3.96 -13.35 11.47
C ILE A 34 4.40 -13.56 12.93
N ILE A 35 5.55 -14.19 13.16
CA ILE A 35 6.08 -14.41 14.51
C ILE A 35 6.41 -13.07 15.18
N ALA A 36 7.11 -12.18 14.47
CA ALA A 36 7.45 -10.84 14.98
C ALA A 36 6.19 -9.99 15.28
N PHE A 37 5.16 -10.15 14.48
CA PHE A 37 3.86 -9.52 14.68
C PHE A 37 3.18 -9.99 15.96
N LYS A 38 3.10 -11.31 16.17
CA LYS A 38 2.50 -11.89 17.37
C LYS A 38 3.23 -11.48 18.66
N SER A 39 4.55 -11.29 18.60
CA SER A 39 5.33 -10.99 19.82
C SER A 39 5.39 -9.51 20.19
N SER A 40 5.45 -8.58 19.22
CA SER A 40 5.80 -7.18 19.53
C SER A 40 4.98 -6.11 18.79
N ASN A 41 4.43 -6.42 17.61
CA ASN A 41 3.92 -5.38 16.70
C ASN A 41 2.41 -5.44 16.44
N TRP A 42 1.68 -6.38 17.09
CA TRP A 42 0.22 -6.51 16.93
C TRP A 42 -0.52 -5.21 17.24
N ILE A 43 -0.16 -4.52 18.35
CA ILE A 43 -0.86 -3.30 18.77
C ILE A 43 -0.75 -2.21 17.71
N VAL A 44 0.46 -1.93 17.20
CA VAL A 44 0.69 -0.87 16.19
C VAL A 44 -0.06 -1.15 14.89
N VAL A 45 -0.11 -2.42 14.48
CA VAL A 45 -0.83 -2.84 13.28
C VAL A 45 -2.35 -2.88 13.51
N LEU A 46 -2.81 -3.07 14.74
CA LEU A 46 -4.24 -2.95 15.04
C LEU A 46 -4.66 -1.49 15.11
N THR A 47 -3.84 -0.60 15.68
CA THR A 47 -4.22 0.79 15.90
C THR A 47 -4.05 1.70 14.68
N GLY A 48 -3.37 1.26 13.63
CA GLY A 48 -3.09 2.13 12.47
C GLY A 48 -4.32 2.55 11.65
N PHE A 49 -5.48 1.90 11.82
CA PHE A 49 -6.74 2.40 11.23
C PHE A 49 -7.45 3.43 12.13
N VAL A 50 -6.96 3.69 13.33
CA VAL A 50 -7.58 4.68 14.24
C VAL A 50 -7.41 6.09 13.69
N GLU A 51 -6.23 6.43 13.15
CA GLU A 51 -5.96 7.75 12.55
C GLU A 51 -6.97 8.14 11.46
N PRO A 52 -7.22 7.34 10.41
CA PRO A 52 -8.20 7.69 9.38
C PRO A 52 -9.63 7.74 9.92
N VAL A 53 -9.95 6.95 10.94
CA VAL A 53 -11.25 7.01 11.61
C VAL A 53 -11.39 8.33 12.37
N LEU A 54 -10.35 8.75 13.10
CA LEU A 54 -10.31 10.06 13.76
C LEU A 54 -10.44 11.20 12.75
N PHE A 55 -9.77 11.11 11.60
CA PHE A 55 -9.95 12.08 10.52
C PHE A 55 -11.37 12.08 9.95
N LEU A 56 -12.00 10.92 9.81
CA LEU A 56 -13.39 10.83 9.39
C LEU A 56 -14.32 11.51 10.40
N PHE A 57 -14.11 11.31 11.69
CA PHE A 57 -14.90 12.00 12.72
C PHE A 57 -14.63 13.50 12.73
N ALA A 58 -13.36 13.92 12.69
CA ALA A 58 -12.99 15.33 12.74
C ALA A 58 -13.46 16.10 11.50
N PHE A 59 -13.17 15.61 10.30
CA PHE A 59 -13.52 16.29 9.05
C PHE A 59 -14.93 15.94 8.59
N GLY A 60 -15.27 14.66 8.57
CA GLY A 60 -16.53 14.17 8.01
C GLY A 60 -17.75 14.59 8.83
N TYR A 61 -17.65 14.50 10.15
CA TYR A 61 -18.74 14.89 11.05
C TYR A 61 -18.50 16.27 11.69
N GLY A 62 -17.27 16.59 12.08
CA GLY A 62 -16.97 17.88 12.73
C GLY A 62 -17.06 19.09 11.79
N ILE A 63 -16.49 18.99 10.58
CA ILE A 63 -16.54 20.07 9.57
C ILE A 63 -17.64 19.82 8.53
N GLY A 64 -18.09 18.58 8.35
CA GLY A 64 -19.09 18.22 7.36
C GLY A 64 -20.42 18.97 7.50
N GLU A 65 -20.83 19.36 8.71
CA GLU A 65 -22.02 20.19 8.92
C GLU A 65 -21.88 21.60 8.31
N LEU A 66 -20.66 22.11 8.18
CA LEU A 66 -20.38 23.42 7.56
C LEU A 66 -20.34 23.35 6.02
N ILE A 67 -19.97 22.20 5.46
CA ILE A 67 -19.80 22.00 4.01
C ILE A 67 -21.11 21.49 3.38
N GLY A 68 -21.86 20.63 4.07
CA GLY A 68 -23.10 20.03 3.57
C GLY A 68 -22.85 18.92 2.54
N THR A 69 -23.31 19.14 1.30
CA THR A 69 -23.19 18.18 0.19
C THR A 69 -22.09 18.58 -0.78
N VAL A 70 -21.43 17.57 -1.36
CA VAL A 70 -20.38 17.74 -2.35
C VAL A 70 -20.72 16.88 -3.57
N ALA A 71 -20.56 17.47 -4.75
CA ALA A 71 -20.64 16.73 -6.01
C ALA A 71 -19.31 15.99 -6.24
N PRO A 72 -19.29 14.64 -6.24
CA PRO A 72 -18.06 13.85 -6.42
C PRO A 72 -17.53 13.87 -7.87
N GLY A 73 -18.07 14.72 -8.74
CA GLY A 73 -17.77 14.77 -10.18
C GLY A 73 -18.62 13.78 -11.00
N GLN A 74 -18.73 12.52 -10.56
CA GLN A 74 -19.58 11.52 -11.20
C GLN A 74 -20.58 10.90 -10.21
N GLY A 75 -21.88 11.11 -10.44
CA GLY A 75 -22.96 10.60 -9.60
C GLY A 75 -23.74 11.71 -8.87
N PRO A 76 -24.73 11.34 -8.04
CA PRO A 76 -25.51 12.29 -7.26
C PRO A 76 -24.65 13.01 -6.21
N GLU A 77 -25.14 14.14 -5.72
CA GLU A 77 -24.54 14.80 -4.57
C GLU A 77 -24.51 13.87 -3.36
N VAL A 78 -23.38 13.86 -2.66
CA VAL A 78 -23.17 13.03 -1.47
C VAL A 78 -22.78 13.89 -0.29
N THR A 79 -23.11 13.45 0.92
CA THR A 79 -22.66 14.11 2.15
C THR A 79 -21.14 14.18 2.20
N TYR A 80 -20.57 15.24 2.77
CA TYR A 80 -19.11 15.38 2.90
C TYR A 80 -18.43 14.13 3.51
N ALA A 81 -19.04 13.50 4.51
CA ALA A 81 -18.54 12.25 5.10
C ALA A 81 -18.45 11.09 4.08
N MET A 82 -19.44 10.95 3.18
CA MET A 82 -19.42 9.97 2.07
C MET A 82 -18.31 10.27 1.07
N TYR A 83 -18.02 11.55 0.85
CA TYR A 83 -17.00 11.99 -0.10
C TYR A 83 -15.58 11.67 0.38
N ILE A 84 -15.29 11.94 1.67
CA ILE A 84 -13.94 11.78 2.22
C ILE A 84 -13.62 10.34 2.66
N ALA A 85 -14.61 9.53 3.03
CA ALA A 85 -14.36 8.18 3.54
C ALA A 85 -13.55 7.29 2.57
N PRO A 86 -13.85 7.24 1.26
CA PRO A 86 -13.00 6.56 0.28
C PRO A 86 -11.56 7.10 0.23
N GLY A 87 -11.42 8.43 0.35
CA GLY A 87 -10.14 9.12 0.37
C GLY A 87 -9.26 8.68 1.55
N LEU A 88 -9.88 8.61 2.73
CA LEU A 88 -9.23 8.17 3.95
C LEU A 88 -8.87 6.68 3.90
N LEU A 89 -9.73 5.82 3.35
CA LEU A 89 -9.42 4.40 3.15
C LEU A 89 -8.19 4.20 2.25
N ALA A 90 -8.18 4.84 1.07
CA ALA A 90 -7.08 4.76 0.12
C ALA A 90 -5.76 5.30 0.73
N THR A 91 -5.84 6.43 1.44
CA THR A 91 -4.68 7.02 2.13
C THR A 91 -4.15 6.11 3.22
N SER A 92 -5.02 5.44 3.97
CA SER A 92 -4.62 4.52 5.04
C SER A 92 -3.88 3.31 4.49
N ALA A 93 -4.36 2.75 3.39
CA ALA A 93 -3.71 1.65 2.69
C ALA A 93 -2.32 2.07 2.17
N MET A 94 -2.22 3.28 1.59
CA MET A 94 -0.95 3.86 1.15
C MET A 94 0.02 4.06 2.32
N ASN A 95 -0.41 4.74 3.39
CA ASN A 95 0.43 5.03 4.55
C ASN A 95 0.93 3.74 5.21
N GLY A 96 0.04 2.77 5.45
CA GLY A 96 0.41 1.47 5.99
C GLY A 96 1.47 0.76 5.15
N ALA A 97 1.32 0.79 3.83
CA ALA A 97 2.26 0.20 2.89
C ALA A 97 3.61 0.94 2.83
N ILE A 98 3.61 2.27 2.79
CA ILE A 98 4.85 3.06 2.71
C ILE A 98 5.61 3.00 4.02
N TYR A 99 4.96 3.17 5.17
CA TYR A 99 5.65 3.11 6.46
C TYR A 99 6.33 1.74 6.66
N ASP A 100 5.70 0.65 6.24
CA ASP A 100 6.31 -0.68 6.33
C ASP A 100 7.43 -0.87 5.29
N SER A 101 7.14 -0.64 4.00
CA SER A 101 8.12 -0.83 2.92
C SER A 101 9.32 0.11 2.98
N THR A 102 9.21 1.18 3.76
CA THR A 102 10.26 2.19 3.89
C THR A 102 10.96 2.10 5.24
N TRP A 103 10.31 2.48 6.34
CA TRP A 103 10.98 2.56 7.64
C TRP A 103 11.41 1.18 8.16
N ASN A 104 10.52 0.19 8.07
CA ASN A 104 10.81 -1.16 8.54
C ASN A 104 11.92 -1.80 7.68
N VAL A 105 11.82 -1.66 6.36
CA VAL A 105 12.85 -2.18 5.43
C VAL A 105 14.19 -1.47 5.62
N PHE A 106 14.21 -0.13 5.71
CA PHE A 106 15.43 0.65 5.94
C PHE A 106 16.12 0.24 7.23
N PHE A 107 15.36 0.08 8.32
CA PHE A 107 15.87 -0.39 9.60
C PHE A 107 16.49 -1.79 9.47
N LYS A 108 15.80 -2.73 8.82
CA LYS A 108 16.29 -4.10 8.59
C LYS A 108 17.55 -4.14 7.72
N ILE A 109 17.68 -3.27 6.71
CA ILE A 109 18.87 -3.16 5.84
C ILE A 109 20.06 -2.56 6.61
N LYS A 110 19.86 -1.45 7.31
CA LYS A 110 20.95 -0.63 7.87
C LYS A 110 21.38 -1.03 9.27
N HIS A 111 20.43 -1.38 10.14
CA HIS A 111 20.68 -1.62 11.57
C HIS A 111 20.56 -3.09 11.93
N GLY A 112 19.62 -3.81 11.32
CA GLY A 112 19.39 -5.20 11.66
C GLY A 112 20.49 -6.18 11.21
N ARG A 113 21.31 -5.82 10.19
CA ARG A 113 22.15 -6.77 9.40
C ARG A 113 21.38 -8.02 8.91
N LEU A 114 20.05 -8.00 9.02
CA LEU A 114 19.17 -9.14 8.83
C LEU A 114 19.20 -9.60 7.37
N TYR A 115 19.30 -8.65 6.44
CA TYR A 115 19.43 -8.99 5.03
C TYR A 115 20.76 -9.71 4.75
N GLN A 116 21.86 -9.30 5.38
CA GLN A 116 23.14 -9.99 5.21
C GLN A 116 23.13 -11.40 5.83
N SER A 117 22.47 -11.60 6.98
CA SER A 117 22.29 -12.95 7.54
C SER A 117 21.29 -13.81 6.74
N MET A 118 20.25 -13.19 6.15
CA MET A 118 19.27 -13.90 5.32
C MET A 118 19.88 -14.33 3.97
N LEU A 119 20.79 -13.54 3.40
CA LEU A 119 21.49 -13.88 2.16
C LEU A 119 22.66 -14.84 2.37
N ALA A 120 23.19 -14.93 3.59
CA ALA A 120 24.04 -16.05 4.00
C ALA A 120 23.27 -17.38 4.08
N THR A 121 21.93 -17.33 4.03
CA THR A 121 21.04 -18.48 3.87
C THR A 121 20.61 -18.58 2.39
N SER A 122 20.14 -19.74 1.92
CA SER A 122 19.73 -19.97 0.52
C SER A 122 18.43 -19.24 0.08
N LEU A 123 18.28 -17.97 0.43
CA LEU A 123 17.17 -17.09 0.06
C LEU A 123 17.56 -16.19 -1.11
N GLY A 124 16.71 -16.11 -2.13
CA GLY A 124 16.89 -15.18 -3.24
C GLY A 124 16.48 -13.76 -2.85
N THR A 125 17.06 -12.75 -3.49
CA THR A 125 16.72 -11.33 -3.25
C THR A 125 15.24 -11.00 -3.52
N LEU A 126 14.61 -11.71 -4.45
CA LEU A 126 13.18 -11.58 -4.77
C LEU A 126 12.29 -12.23 -3.69
N ASP A 127 12.72 -13.31 -3.05
CA ASP A 127 11.96 -13.93 -1.95
C ASP A 127 11.82 -12.99 -0.75
N VAL A 128 12.89 -12.25 -0.44
CA VAL A 128 12.86 -11.29 0.67
C VAL A 128 11.99 -10.09 0.31
N ALA A 129 12.13 -9.55 -0.91
CA ALA A 129 11.28 -8.47 -1.39
C ALA A 129 9.79 -8.84 -1.37
N LEU A 130 9.43 -10.00 -1.94
CA LEU A 130 8.05 -10.47 -1.93
C LEU A 130 7.54 -10.74 -0.52
N GLY A 131 8.35 -11.30 0.37
CA GLY A 131 7.93 -11.60 1.75
C GLY A 131 7.59 -10.33 2.54
N GLU A 132 8.40 -9.27 2.38
CA GLU A 132 8.16 -7.97 3.01
C GLU A 132 6.98 -7.24 2.34
N ILE A 133 6.86 -7.30 1.00
CA ILE A 133 5.72 -6.73 0.30
C ILE A 133 4.42 -7.40 0.75
N ILE A 134 4.35 -8.73 0.76
CA ILE A 134 3.17 -9.49 1.21
C ILE A 134 2.81 -9.14 2.66
N TRP A 135 3.79 -8.89 3.51
CA TRP A 135 3.56 -8.42 4.87
C TRP A 135 2.91 -7.02 4.91
N ALA A 136 3.38 -6.09 4.08
CA ALA A 136 2.76 -4.78 3.91
C ALA A 136 1.31 -4.89 3.37
N LEU A 137 1.03 -5.85 2.46
CA LEU A 137 -0.33 -6.14 1.98
C LEU A 137 -1.24 -6.60 3.13
N PHE A 138 -0.75 -7.49 4.00
CA PHE A 138 -1.52 -7.98 5.15
C PHE A 138 -1.91 -6.84 6.10
N ARG A 139 -1.00 -5.88 6.34
CA ARG A 139 -1.31 -4.67 7.09
C ARG A 139 -2.36 -3.80 6.40
N GLY A 140 -2.21 -3.55 5.09
CA GLY A 140 -3.19 -2.80 4.31
C GLY A 140 -4.58 -3.46 4.33
N LEU A 141 -4.64 -4.80 4.31
CA LEU A 141 -5.87 -5.56 4.45
C LEU A 141 -6.52 -5.34 5.83
N ILE A 142 -5.76 -5.43 6.93
CA ILE A 142 -6.28 -5.17 8.28
C ILE A 142 -6.82 -3.75 8.40
N TYR A 143 -6.10 -2.75 7.90
CA TYR A 143 -6.55 -1.36 7.93
C TYR A 143 -7.84 -1.17 7.13
N SER A 144 -7.92 -1.81 5.97
CA SER A 144 -9.10 -1.70 5.11
C SER A 144 -10.33 -2.35 5.74
N ILE A 145 -10.17 -3.54 6.33
CA ILE A 145 -11.24 -4.23 7.05
C ILE A 145 -11.68 -3.41 8.27
N GLY A 146 -10.74 -2.93 9.08
CA GLY A 146 -11.04 -2.14 10.28
C GLY A 146 -11.77 -0.85 9.96
N PHE A 147 -11.33 -0.13 8.93
CA PHE A 147 -11.98 1.09 8.46
C PHE A 147 -13.37 0.80 7.89
N MET A 148 -13.52 -0.20 7.01
CA MET A 148 -14.82 -0.58 6.45
C MET A 148 -15.81 -1.07 7.52
N ALA A 149 -15.33 -1.75 8.56
CA ALA A 149 -16.17 -2.19 9.68
C ALA A 149 -16.79 -1.03 10.47
N ILE A 150 -16.15 0.15 10.47
CA ILE A 150 -16.65 1.36 11.13
C ILE A 150 -17.54 2.18 10.19
N VAL A 151 -17.13 2.30 8.93
CA VAL A 151 -17.81 3.14 7.93
C VAL A 151 -19.12 2.51 7.43
N THR A 152 -19.21 1.18 7.38
CA THR A 152 -20.43 0.48 6.93
C THR A 152 -21.62 0.70 7.86
N PRO A 153 -21.53 0.50 9.20
CA PRO A 153 -22.63 0.79 10.12
C PRO A 153 -23.03 2.27 10.19
N LEU A 154 -22.10 3.18 9.86
CA LEU A 154 -22.36 4.61 9.79
C LEU A 154 -23.20 5.02 8.57
N GLY A 155 -23.57 4.07 7.69
CA GLY A 155 -24.33 4.34 6.47
C GLY A 155 -23.51 5.07 5.41
N LEU A 156 -22.19 5.08 5.55
CA LEU A 156 -21.28 5.81 4.66
C LEU A 156 -20.94 5.02 3.36
N VAL A 157 -21.63 3.91 3.16
CA VAL A 157 -21.47 2.99 2.04
C VAL A 157 -22.84 2.81 1.40
N THR A 158 -22.99 3.22 0.14
CA THR A 158 -24.27 3.17 -0.57
C THR A 158 -24.42 1.93 -1.45
N SER A 159 -23.35 1.19 -1.70
CA SER A 159 -23.34 0.08 -2.65
C SER A 159 -22.78 -1.23 -2.10
N TRP A 160 -23.35 -2.35 -2.56
CA TRP A 160 -22.80 -3.69 -2.32
C TRP A 160 -21.39 -3.87 -2.88
N TRP A 161 -21.03 -3.10 -3.92
CA TRP A 161 -19.69 -3.10 -4.52
C TRP A 161 -18.59 -2.61 -3.58
N ALA A 162 -18.94 -2.01 -2.45
CA ALA A 162 -17.96 -1.57 -1.46
C ALA A 162 -17.15 -2.72 -0.85
N ILE A 163 -17.63 -3.96 -0.90
CA ILE A 163 -16.82 -5.14 -0.53
C ILE A 163 -15.57 -5.24 -1.41
N ALA A 164 -15.67 -4.84 -2.69
CA ALA A 164 -14.54 -4.80 -3.61
C ALA A 164 -13.55 -3.66 -3.30
N ALA A 165 -13.90 -2.70 -2.43
CA ALA A 165 -12.95 -1.68 -1.97
C ALA A 165 -11.81 -2.29 -1.14
N ILE A 166 -12.05 -3.41 -0.46
CA ILE A 166 -11.03 -4.12 0.32
C ILE A 166 -9.92 -4.67 -0.59
N PRO A 167 -10.20 -5.50 -1.62
CA PRO A 167 -9.15 -5.95 -2.54
C PRO A 167 -8.54 -4.80 -3.34
N ALA A 168 -9.30 -3.74 -3.66
CA ALA A 168 -8.74 -2.54 -4.29
C ALA A 168 -7.69 -1.88 -3.39
N ALA A 169 -7.97 -1.73 -2.08
CA ALA A 169 -7.02 -1.19 -1.12
C ALA A 169 -5.78 -2.08 -0.95
N VAL A 170 -5.91 -3.41 -1.08
CA VAL A 170 -4.75 -4.32 -1.10
C VAL A 170 -3.88 -4.11 -2.35
N ILE A 171 -4.49 -3.89 -3.53
CA ILE A 171 -3.76 -3.57 -4.77
C ILE A 171 -3.02 -2.24 -4.62
N ILE A 172 -3.67 -1.24 -4.05
CA ILE A 172 -3.08 0.06 -3.73
C ILE A 172 -1.87 -0.13 -2.78
N ALA A 173 -2.06 -0.87 -1.69
CA ALA A 173 -0.99 -1.17 -0.72
C ALA A 173 0.18 -1.91 -1.38
N PHE A 174 -0.07 -2.87 -2.28
CA PHE A 174 0.98 -3.53 -3.04
C PHE A 174 1.77 -2.49 -3.84
N ALA A 175 1.09 -1.73 -4.68
CA ALA A 175 1.75 -0.81 -5.60
C ALA A 175 2.63 0.20 -4.86
N PHE A 176 2.11 0.79 -3.77
CA PHE A 176 2.87 1.71 -2.93
C PHE A 176 4.00 1.03 -2.15
N SER A 177 3.82 -0.21 -1.69
CA SER A 177 4.89 -0.99 -1.04
C SER A 177 6.03 -1.31 -2.01
N ALA A 178 5.72 -1.71 -3.24
CA ALA A 178 6.71 -2.02 -4.26
C ALA A 178 7.54 -0.78 -4.65
N VAL A 179 6.89 0.37 -4.81
CA VAL A 179 7.58 1.64 -5.11
C VAL A 179 8.35 2.15 -3.88
N GLY A 180 7.75 2.10 -2.69
CA GLY A 180 8.37 2.54 -1.44
C GLY A 180 9.64 1.74 -1.15
N MET A 181 9.61 0.42 -1.32
CA MET A 181 10.78 -0.43 -1.15
C MET A 181 11.88 -0.11 -2.17
N ALA A 182 11.50 0.13 -3.43
CA ALA A 182 12.45 0.54 -4.47
C ALA A 182 13.14 1.85 -4.08
N ILE A 183 12.39 2.88 -3.68
CA ILE A 183 12.93 4.18 -3.26
C ILE A 183 13.88 4.02 -2.05
N THR A 184 13.44 3.27 -1.05
CA THR A 184 14.18 3.02 0.20
C THR A 184 15.55 2.41 -0.05
N SER A 185 15.66 1.54 -1.05
CA SER A 185 16.93 0.89 -1.42
C SER A 185 17.98 1.84 -2.01
N TYR A 186 17.61 3.09 -2.34
CA TYR A 186 18.53 4.16 -2.72
C TYR A 186 18.86 5.10 -1.55
N MET A 187 18.06 5.11 -0.49
CA MET A 187 18.25 5.98 0.66
C MET A 187 19.41 5.49 1.53
N LYS A 188 20.21 6.43 2.03
CA LYS A 188 21.41 6.15 2.84
C LYS A 188 21.31 6.66 4.27
N THR A 189 20.47 7.68 4.50
CA THR A 189 20.34 8.42 5.76
C THR A 189 18.87 8.55 6.18
N TYR A 190 18.61 8.74 7.47
CA TYR A 190 17.24 8.95 7.98
C TYR A 190 16.64 10.26 7.47
N GLN A 191 17.43 11.32 7.29
CA GLN A 191 16.97 12.58 6.72
C GLN A 191 16.43 12.42 5.28
N GLN A 192 17.01 11.50 4.50
CA GLN A 192 16.49 11.18 3.17
C GLN A 192 15.16 10.42 3.22
N MET A 193 14.88 9.71 4.31
CA MET A 193 13.59 9.05 4.51
C MET A 193 12.49 10.07 4.79
N ASP A 194 12.81 11.18 5.48
CA ASP A 194 11.85 12.25 5.73
C ASP A 194 11.38 12.96 4.44
N LEU A 195 12.20 12.94 3.38
CA LEU A 195 11.80 13.44 2.06
C LEU A 195 10.57 12.70 1.50
N ILE A 196 10.33 11.46 1.92
CA ILE A 196 9.15 10.69 1.50
C ILE A 196 7.90 11.33 2.10
N ASN A 197 7.94 11.76 3.36
CA ASN A 197 6.82 12.48 3.97
C ASN A 197 6.56 13.83 3.28
N VAL A 198 7.62 14.52 2.85
CA VAL A 198 7.51 15.78 2.09
C VAL A 198 6.79 15.58 0.75
N VAL A 199 6.90 14.41 0.12
CA VAL A 199 6.18 14.07 -1.12
C VAL A 199 4.76 13.54 -0.81
N LEU A 200 4.61 12.76 0.26
CA LEU A 200 3.33 12.17 0.63
C LEU A 200 2.30 13.21 1.06
N LEU A 201 2.70 14.22 1.82
CA LEU A 201 1.78 15.20 2.36
C LEU A 201 1.07 16.02 1.26
N PRO A 202 1.77 16.60 0.26
CA PRO A 202 1.11 17.23 -0.89
C PRO A 202 0.26 16.24 -1.68
N MET A 203 0.75 15.02 -1.90
CA MET A 203 -0.03 14.02 -2.61
C MET A 203 -1.35 13.74 -1.89
N PHE A 204 -1.33 13.55 -0.57
CA PHE A 204 -2.53 13.36 0.25
C PHE A 204 -3.51 14.53 0.16
N LEU A 205 -3.00 15.76 0.25
CA LEU A 205 -3.84 16.97 0.25
C LEU A 205 -4.46 17.25 -1.12
N PHE A 206 -3.70 17.07 -2.20
CA PHE A 206 -4.10 17.44 -3.56
C PHE A 206 -4.77 16.32 -4.35
N SER A 207 -4.68 15.05 -3.92
CA SER A 207 -5.23 13.90 -4.66
C SER A 207 -6.76 13.76 -4.61
N GLY A 208 -7.48 14.82 -4.26
CA GLY A 208 -8.94 14.81 -4.19
C GLY A 208 -9.52 14.12 -2.96
N SER A 209 -8.72 13.94 -1.89
CA SER A 209 -9.12 13.28 -0.65
C SER A 209 -10.19 14.07 0.12
N PHE A 210 -10.05 15.40 0.15
CA PHE A 210 -10.94 16.31 0.90
C PHE A 210 -11.89 17.09 0.00
N TYR A 211 -11.44 17.49 -1.19
CA TYR A 211 -12.24 18.29 -2.12
C TYR A 211 -12.20 17.72 -3.53
N PRO A 212 -13.23 17.94 -4.36
CA PRO A 212 -13.22 17.57 -5.77
C PRO A 212 -12.07 18.26 -6.52
N ILE A 213 -11.45 17.55 -7.46
CA ILE A 213 -10.38 18.14 -8.27
C ILE A 213 -10.87 19.29 -9.16
N THR A 214 -12.18 19.37 -9.41
CA THR A 214 -12.82 20.43 -10.21
C THR A 214 -12.70 21.82 -9.59
N VAL A 215 -12.36 21.92 -8.31
CA VAL A 215 -12.08 23.18 -7.62
C VAL A 215 -10.74 23.78 -8.09
N PHE A 216 -9.82 22.96 -8.59
CA PHE A 216 -8.53 23.41 -9.08
C PHE A 216 -8.59 23.83 -10.57
N PRO A 217 -7.72 24.75 -11.01
CA PRO A 217 -7.49 25.03 -12.43
C PRO A 217 -7.13 23.78 -13.24
N GLU A 218 -7.50 23.72 -14.52
CA GLU A 218 -7.32 22.54 -15.39
C GLU A 218 -5.88 22.02 -15.43
N TRP A 219 -4.88 22.91 -15.42
CA TRP A 219 -3.47 22.51 -15.41
C TRP A 219 -3.06 21.78 -14.13
N ILE A 220 -3.62 22.16 -12.97
CA ILE A 220 -3.41 21.46 -11.70
C ILE A 220 -4.14 20.11 -11.72
N GLN A 221 -5.35 20.07 -12.29
CA GLN A 221 -6.09 18.81 -12.42
C GLN A 221 -5.29 17.76 -13.19
N ALA A 222 -4.63 18.14 -14.30
CA ALA A 222 -3.80 17.22 -15.07
C ALA A 222 -2.62 16.65 -14.24
N VAL A 223 -1.99 17.49 -13.41
CA VAL A 223 -0.92 17.05 -12.50
C VAL A 223 -1.44 16.12 -11.41
N ILE A 224 -2.59 16.46 -10.81
CA ILE A 224 -3.24 15.62 -9.79
C ILE A 224 -3.63 14.26 -10.38
N GLN A 225 -4.16 14.25 -11.60
CA GLN A 225 -4.53 13.01 -12.28
C GLN A 225 -3.31 12.11 -12.51
N ALA A 226 -2.10 12.66 -12.69
CA ALA A 226 -0.89 11.85 -12.77
C ALA A 226 -0.47 11.22 -11.42
N LEU A 227 -1.03 11.66 -10.29
CA LEU A 227 -0.67 11.13 -8.97
C LEU A 227 -1.31 9.75 -8.74
N PRO A 228 -0.54 8.79 -8.20
CA PRO A 228 -1.05 7.44 -7.92
C PRO A 228 -2.15 7.45 -6.86
N LEU A 229 -2.11 8.39 -5.92
CA LEU A 229 -3.13 8.47 -4.87
C LEU A 229 -4.48 8.94 -5.43
N TRP A 230 -4.52 9.83 -6.43
CA TRP A 230 -5.78 10.20 -7.07
C TRP A 230 -6.47 8.97 -7.70
N HIS A 231 -5.69 8.14 -8.42
CA HIS A 231 -6.18 6.87 -8.97
C HIS A 231 -6.69 5.91 -7.88
N ALA A 232 -6.03 5.89 -6.71
CA ALA A 232 -6.45 5.08 -5.57
C ALA A 232 -7.82 5.52 -5.05
N ILE A 233 -8.00 6.83 -4.91
CA ILE A 233 -9.19 7.44 -4.32
C ILE A 233 -10.38 7.27 -5.26
N GLU A 234 -10.23 7.55 -6.56
CA GLU A 234 -11.32 7.35 -7.53
C GLU A 234 -11.73 5.87 -7.64
N LEU A 235 -10.77 4.95 -7.60
CA LEU A 235 -11.04 3.51 -7.59
C LEU A 235 -11.89 3.10 -6.38
N VAL A 236 -11.49 3.51 -5.17
CA VAL A 236 -12.22 3.18 -3.94
C VAL A 236 -13.56 3.91 -3.88
N ARG A 237 -13.61 5.17 -4.32
CA ARG A 237 -14.84 5.98 -4.32
C ARG A 237 -15.89 5.42 -5.26
N GLY A 238 -15.52 5.05 -6.49
CA GLY A 238 -16.45 4.42 -7.43
C GLY A 238 -17.03 3.11 -6.89
N LEU A 239 -16.21 2.31 -6.20
CA LEU A 239 -16.65 1.06 -5.56
C LEU A 239 -17.59 1.30 -4.37
N MET A 240 -17.27 2.26 -3.50
CA MET A 240 -18.08 2.58 -2.32
C MET A 240 -19.41 3.27 -2.66
N LEU A 241 -19.39 4.16 -3.65
CA LEU A 241 -20.59 4.90 -4.11
C LEU A 241 -21.43 4.09 -5.12
N GLY A 242 -20.91 2.98 -5.65
CA GLY A 242 -21.59 2.16 -6.65
C GLY A 242 -21.54 2.70 -8.08
N ASN A 243 -20.65 3.67 -8.34
CA ASN A 243 -20.45 4.22 -9.67
C ASN A 243 -19.42 3.38 -10.45
N ILE A 244 -19.90 2.26 -11.00
CA ILE A 244 -19.06 1.32 -11.73
C ILE A 244 -18.97 1.74 -13.19
N THR A 245 -17.90 2.46 -13.54
CA THR A 245 -17.59 2.88 -14.91
C THR A 245 -16.39 2.11 -15.46
N ALA A 246 -16.22 2.13 -16.80
CA ALA A 246 -15.03 1.58 -17.44
C ALA A 246 -13.73 2.25 -16.96
N GLY A 247 -13.81 3.47 -16.40
CA GLY A 247 -12.66 4.17 -15.82
C GLY A 247 -12.01 3.43 -14.64
N LEU A 248 -12.77 2.61 -13.90
CA LEU A 248 -12.23 1.79 -12.82
C LEU A 248 -11.14 0.82 -13.31
N LEU A 249 -11.31 0.27 -14.52
CA LEU A 249 -10.31 -0.62 -15.13
C LEU A 249 -9.01 0.13 -15.42
N THR A 250 -9.09 1.40 -15.81
CA THR A 250 -7.91 2.25 -16.02
C THR A 250 -7.12 2.42 -14.72
N HIS A 251 -7.80 2.63 -13.59
CA HIS A 251 -7.13 2.74 -12.28
C HIS A 251 -6.49 1.42 -11.86
N VAL A 252 -7.16 0.29 -12.05
CA VAL A 252 -6.58 -1.04 -11.78
C VAL A 252 -5.36 -1.28 -12.66
N LEU A 253 -5.44 -0.98 -13.96
CA LEU A 253 -4.33 -1.15 -14.89
C LEU A 253 -3.14 -0.27 -14.50
N TYR A 254 -3.39 0.97 -14.09
CA TYR A 254 -2.36 1.87 -13.59
C TYR A 254 -1.60 1.26 -12.40
N PHE A 255 -2.31 0.70 -11.42
CA PHE A 255 -1.67 0.02 -10.30
C PHE A 255 -0.93 -1.25 -10.70
N MET A 256 -1.45 -2.02 -11.65
CA MET A 256 -0.74 -3.20 -12.17
C MET A 256 0.59 -2.83 -12.81
N VAL A 257 0.62 -1.76 -13.62
CA VAL A 257 1.87 -1.24 -14.20
C VAL A 257 2.82 -0.75 -13.10
N MET A 258 2.30 -0.01 -12.10
CA MET A 258 3.09 0.46 -10.97
C MET A 258 3.70 -0.68 -10.15
N ILE A 259 2.96 -1.77 -9.92
CA ILE A 259 3.43 -2.98 -9.25
C ILE A 259 4.56 -3.64 -10.04
N LEU A 260 4.38 -3.82 -11.35
CA LEU A 260 5.38 -4.45 -12.21
C LEU A 260 6.69 -3.65 -12.23
N ILE A 261 6.60 -2.33 -12.37
CA ILE A 261 7.77 -1.45 -12.37
C ILE A 261 8.43 -1.44 -10.98
N GLY A 262 7.66 -1.26 -9.90
CA GLY A 262 8.17 -1.19 -8.54
C GLY A 262 8.87 -2.48 -8.11
N THR A 263 8.28 -3.64 -8.41
CA THR A 263 8.88 -4.95 -8.10
C THR A 263 10.15 -5.19 -8.92
N ALA A 264 10.13 -4.91 -10.23
CA ALA A 264 11.32 -5.07 -11.08
C ALA A 264 12.48 -4.18 -10.63
N LEU A 265 12.21 -2.92 -10.27
CA LEU A 265 13.23 -1.99 -9.76
C LEU A 265 13.77 -2.45 -8.40
N THR A 266 12.89 -2.88 -7.50
CA THR A 266 13.28 -3.41 -6.18
C THR A 266 14.18 -4.62 -6.34
N THR A 267 13.78 -5.62 -7.13
CA THR A 267 14.59 -6.82 -7.37
C THR A 267 15.96 -6.45 -7.92
N LYS A 268 16.01 -5.67 -9.02
CA LYS A 268 17.27 -5.27 -9.66
C LYS A 268 18.22 -4.58 -8.66
N ARG A 269 17.68 -3.71 -7.81
CA ARG A 269 18.47 -2.93 -6.87
C ARG A 269 18.95 -3.76 -5.68
N LEU A 270 18.10 -4.60 -5.09
CA LEU A 270 18.50 -5.51 -4.02
C LEU A 270 19.58 -6.47 -4.52
N THR A 271 19.45 -7.02 -5.74
CA THR A 271 20.51 -7.84 -6.32
C THR A 271 21.84 -7.10 -6.43
N ALA A 272 21.82 -5.86 -6.94
CA ALA A 272 23.04 -5.06 -7.08
C ALA A 272 23.69 -4.68 -5.73
N LEU A 273 22.91 -4.59 -4.66
CA LEU A 273 23.39 -4.30 -3.31
C LEU A 273 24.01 -5.52 -2.62
N PHE A 274 23.54 -6.72 -2.97
CA PHE A 274 23.79 -7.93 -2.20
C PHE A 274 24.63 -9.00 -2.91
N MET A 275 24.74 -8.96 -4.24
CA MET A 275 25.62 -9.85 -5.02
C MET A 275 26.97 -9.19 -5.38
N LYS A 276 27.45 -8.28 -4.53
CA LYS A 276 28.82 -7.74 -4.56
C LYS A 276 29.61 -8.35 -3.41
#